data_AF-Q0DD57-F1
#
_entry.id   AF-Q0DD57-F1
#
_cell.length_a   1.000
_cell.length_b   1.000
_cell.length_c   1.000
_cell.angle_alpha   90.00
_cell.angle_beta   90.00
_cell.angle_gamma   90.00
#
_symmetry.space_group_name_H-M   'P 1'
#
loop_
_entity.id
_entity.type
_entity.pdbx_description
1 polymer ?
#
loop_
_entity_poly.entity_id
_entity_poly.type
_entity_poly.pdbx_seq_one_letter_code
_entity_poly.pdbx_strand_id
1 'polypeptide(L)'
;ICYLIYCTHKEIIDQILFPYSNVQKDAPLPHLSIYIKNIYKGMHGSDTGALDAKGRFVPAKFEEIFSKHAKNRPDALTSLEVKEMILANRDPDDPQSWAAPIQEWGLIYGLASDKNGYFHKDSVRGIYDGSVFVKLEEERASSQSTVCRSLSFRSTV
;
A
#
# COMPACT_ATOMS: atom_id res chain seq x y z
N ILE A 1 -8.51 -2.15 -0.29
CA ILE A 1 -7.56 -1.08 0.10
C ILE A 1 -8.21 -0.22 1.17
N CYS A 2 -9.48 0.16 1.00
CA CYS A 2 -10.33 0.83 1.99
C CYS A 2 -10.42 0.26 3.43
N TYR A 3 -10.01 -1.00 3.66
CA TYR A 3 -9.95 -1.62 5.00
C TYR A 3 -8.53 -1.62 5.59
N LEU A 4 -7.52 -1.19 4.81
CA LEU A 4 -6.15 -1.05 5.28
C LEU A 4 -6.01 0.07 6.31
N ILE A 5 -6.99 0.99 6.44
CA ILE A 5 -6.83 2.19 7.27
C ILE A 5 -7.84 2.33 8.41
N TYR A 6 -9.00 1.68 8.34
CA TYR A 6 -9.91 1.65 9.49
C TYR A 6 -9.33 0.88 10.70
N CYS A 7 -8.44 -0.09 10.46
CA CYS A 7 -7.77 -0.86 11.52
C CYS A 7 -6.38 -0.33 11.93
N THR A 8 -5.74 0.54 11.14
CA THR A 8 -4.32 0.93 11.38
C THR A 8 -4.15 2.24 12.13
N HIS A 9 -5.24 2.91 12.51
CA HIS A 9 -5.18 4.24 13.09
C HIS A 9 -4.55 4.33 14.51
N LYS A 10 -4.15 3.20 15.11
CA LYS A 10 -3.51 3.20 16.44
C LYS A 10 -2.21 2.39 16.57
N GLU A 11 -1.93 1.40 15.73
CA GLU A 11 -0.87 0.41 16.05
C GLU A 11 0.32 0.39 15.08
N ILE A 12 0.14 0.72 13.79
CA ILE A 12 1.24 0.66 12.80
C ILE A 12 2.08 1.95 12.80
N ILE A 13 1.46 3.11 12.98
CA ILE A 13 2.17 4.40 13.04
C ILE A 13 3.12 4.44 14.25
N ASP A 14 2.73 3.85 15.38
CA ASP A 14 3.60 3.77 16.57
C ASP A 14 4.87 2.94 16.31
N GLN A 15 4.79 1.86 15.52
CA GLN A 15 5.96 1.01 15.21
C GLN A 15 6.92 1.63 14.17
N ILE A 16 6.39 2.39 13.20
CA ILE A 16 7.20 3.00 12.13
C ILE A 16 7.77 4.36 12.58
N LEU A 17 7.01 5.16 13.34
CA LEU A 17 7.41 6.50 13.76
C LEU A 17 8.17 6.53 15.10
N PHE A 18 7.94 5.54 15.98
CA PHE A 18 8.59 5.44 17.30
C PHE A 18 9.26 4.07 17.52
N PRO A 19 10.37 3.77 16.83
CA PRO A 19 11.08 2.48 16.91
C PRO A 19 11.71 2.18 18.29
N TYR A 20 11.56 3.07 19.27
CA TYR A 20 12.12 2.98 20.62
C TYR A 20 11.08 2.85 21.75
N SER A 21 9.79 2.74 21.43
CA SER A 21 8.82 2.36 22.46
C SER A 21 8.91 0.84 22.71
N ASN A 22 8.98 0.45 23.98
CA ASN A 22 9.12 -0.94 24.44
C ASN A 22 7.86 -1.79 24.17
N VAL A 23 7.43 -1.87 22.91
CA VAL A 23 6.40 -2.83 22.49
C VAL A 23 7.02 -4.21 22.55
N GLN A 24 6.44 -5.07 23.40
CA GLN A 24 6.91 -6.42 23.65
C GLN A 24 7.22 -7.14 22.33
N LYS A 25 8.44 -7.68 22.24
CA LYS A 25 8.96 -8.44 21.08
C LYS A 25 8.13 -9.68 20.74
N ASP A 26 7.18 -10.03 21.61
CA ASP A 26 6.33 -11.22 21.57
C ASP A 26 4.85 -10.90 21.32
N ALA A 27 4.49 -9.62 21.10
CA ALA A 27 3.14 -9.25 20.71
C ALA A 27 2.87 -9.78 19.27
N PRO A 28 1.77 -10.52 19.02
CA PRO A 28 1.39 -10.88 17.67
C PRO A 28 1.29 -9.62 16.84
N LEU A 29 1.97 -9.57 15.69
CA LEU A 29 1.80 -8.47 14.74
C LEU A 29 0.29 -8.33 14.46
N PRO A 30 -0.26 -7.10 14.45
CA PRO A 30 -1.66 -6.89 14.12
C PRO A 30 -1.90 -7.50 12.74
N HIS A 31 -2.65 -8.60 12.71
CA HIS A 31 -2.94 -9.32 11.49
C HIS A 31 -4.04 -8.57 10.75
N LEU A 32 -3.67 -7.80 9.73
CA LEU A 32 -4.64 -7.20 8.82
C LEU A 32 -5.23 -8.29 7.90
N SER A 33 -6.24 -9.00 8.40
CA SER A 33 -7.02 -9.91 7.56
C SER A 33 -7.92 -9.10 6.64
N ILE A 34 -7.54 -8.97 5.36
CA ILE A 34 -8.37 -8.32 4.35
C ILE A 34 -9.34 -9.36 3.78
N TYR A 35 -10.61 -9.20 4.10
CA TYR A 35 -11.66 -10.03 3.52
C TYR A 35 -12.12 -9.40 2.19
N ILE A 36 -11.70 -9.97 1.07
CA ILE A 36 -12.09 -9.52 -0.29
C ILE A 36 -13.62 -9.39 -0.41
N LYS A 37 -14.37 -10.33 0.19
CA LYS A 37 -15.85 -10.30 0.23
C LYS A 37 -16.44 -9.01 0.80
N ASN A 38 -15.71 -8.26 1.63
CA ASN A 38 -16.17 -7.06 2.32
C ASN A 38 -15.49 -5.78 1.77
N ILE A 39 -14.66 -5.88 0.73
CA ILE A 39 -13.84 -4.75 0.24
C ILE A 39 -14.71 -3.55 -0.18
N TYR A 40 -15.90 -3.84 -0.72
CA TYR A 40 -16.88 -2.84 -1.16
C TYR A 40 -17.38 -1.94 -0.02
N LYS A 41 -17.32 -2.39 1.24
CA LYS A 41 -17.82 -1.62 2.40
C LYS A 41 -16.96 -0.41 2.75
N GLY A 42 -15.70 -0.42 2.35
CA GLY A 42 -14.82 0.72 2.60
C GLY A 42 -14.76 1.70 1.42
N MET A 43 -15.40 1.38 0.29
CA MET A 43 -15.35 2.24 -0.88
C MET A 43 -16.01 3.58 -0.58
N HIS A 44 -15.41 4.63 -1.13
CA HIS A 44 -15.80 6.02 -0.88
C HIS A 44 -15.68 6.85 -2.18
N GLY A 45 -16.32 8.02 -2.24
CA GLY A 45 -16.46 8.79 -3.48
C GLY A 45 -15.15 9.05 -4.21
N SER A 46 -14.07 9.31 -3.47
CA SER A 46 -12.75 9.63 -4.03
C SER A 46 -11.88 8.44 -4.50
N ASP A 47 -12.49 7.27 -4.69
CA ASP A 47 -11.78 6.08 -5.18
C ASP A 47 -11.40 6.16 -6.67
N THR A 48 -10.37 5.40 -7.06
CA THR A 48 -9.94 5.28 -8.48
C THR A 48 -10.98 4.60 -9.39
N GLY A 49 -11.98 3.94 -8.82
CA GLY A 49 -12.95 3.13 -9.56
C GLY A 49 -12.41 1.81 -10.13
N ALA A 50 -11.16 1.45 -9.82
CA ALA A 50 -10.58 0.15 -10.19
C ALA A 50 -11.27 -1.04 -9.51
N LEU A 51 -12.01 -0.78 -8.43
CA LEU A 51 -13.07 -1.64 -7.93
C LEU A 51 -14.41 -0.96 -8.18
N ASP A 52 -15.41 -1.71 -8.65
CA ASP A 52 -16.78 -1.20 -8.74
C ASP A 52 -17.49 -1.24 -7.39
N ALA A 53 -18.68 -0.67 -7.29
CA ALA A 53 -19.46 -0.60 -6.03
C ALA A 53 -19.80 -1.97 -5.40
N LYS A 54 -19.55 -3.08 -6.10
CA LYS A 54 -19.70 -4.46 -5.57
C LYS A 54 -18.36 -5.09 -5.20
N GLY A 55 -17.26 -4.33 -5.28
CA GLY A 55 -15.90 -4.77 -5.00
C GLY A 55 -15.28 -5.62 -6.11
N ARG A 56 -15.80 -5.55 -7.34
CA ARG A 56 -15.25 -6.31 -8.48
C ARG A 56 -14.18 -5.48 -9.19
N PHE A 57 -13.08 -6.12 -9.58
CA PHE A 57 -12.02 -5.46 -10.33
C PHE A 57 -12.50 -5.01 -11.72
N VAL A 58 -12.21 -3.76 -12.07
CA VAL A 58 -12.57 -3.13 -13.35
C VAL A 58 -11.29 -2.84 -14.14
N PRO A 59 -10.89 -3.72 -15.07
CA PRO A 59 -9.63 -3.57 -15.80
C PRO A 59 -9.48 -2.23 -16.52
N ALA A 60 -10.56 -1.74 -17.15
CA ALA A 60 -10.53 -0.45 -17.84
C ALA A 60 -10.21 0.72 -16.91
N LYS A 61 -10.77 0.73 -15.69
CA LYS A 61 -10.50 1.78 -14.69
C LYS A 61 -9.11 1.66 -14.09
N PHE A 62 -8.60 0.44 -13.96
CA PHE A 62 -7.21 0.23 -13.59
C PHE A 62 -6.25 0.78 -14.66
N GLU A 63 -6.52 0.53 -15.94
CA GLU A 63 -5.73 1.08 -17.05
C GLU A 63 -5.82 2.62 -17.14
N GLU A 64 -6.97 3.20 -16.77
CA GLU A 64 -7.14 4.66 -16.68
C GLU A 64 -6.16 5.30 -15.69
N ILE A 65 -5.78 4.61 -14.60
CA ILE A 65 -4.81 5.13 -13.64
C ILE A 65 -3.50 5.49 -14.36
N PHE A 66 -2.97 4.55 -15.14
CA PHE A 66 -1.68 4.73 -15.81
C PHE A 66 -1.80 5.64 -17.03
N SER A 67 -2.84 5.47 -17.84
CA SER A 67 -3.00 6.31 -19.03
C SER A 67 -3.22 7.80 -18.70
N LYS A 68 -3.77 8.14 -17.53
CA LYS A 68 -3.97 9.52 -17.08
C LYS A 68 -2.78 10.09 -16.30
N HIS A 69 -2.20 9.29 -15.41
CA HIS A 69 -1.29 9.81 -14.38
C HIS A 69 0.18 9.41 -14.58
N ALA A 70 0.49 8.36 -15.34
CA ALA A 70 1.86 7.88 -15.56
C ALA A 70 2.55 8.67 -16.69
N LYS A 71 2.96 9.90 -16.39
CA LYS A 71 3.53 10.88 -17.32
C LYS A 71 5.02 10.65 -17.58
N ASN A 72 5.76 10.19 -16.58
CA ASN A 72 7.19 9.92 -16.67
C ASN A 72 7.49 8.57 -17.34
N ARG A 73 6.70 7.55 -17.02
CA ARG A 73 6.91 6.18 -17.50
C ARG A 73 5.57 5.45 -17.56
N PRO A 74 5.17 4.84 -18.69
CA PRO A 74 3.80 4.33 -18.90
C PRO A 74 3.39 3.18 -17.95
N ASP A 75 4.35 2.45 -17.39
CA ASP A 75 4.16 1.30 -16.51
C ASP A 75 4.51 1.59 -15.03
N ALA A 76 4.70 2.85 -14.64
CA ALA A 76 4.97 3.19 -13.24
C ALA A 76 4.53 4.61 -12.85
N LEU A 77 4.18 4.78 -11.58
CA LEU A 77 3.86 6.09 -10.99
C LEU A 77 4.98 6.54 -10.05
N THR A 78 5.32 7.82 -10.10
CA THR A 78 6.14 8.50 -9.09
C THR A 78 5.27 9.02 -7.95
N SER A 79 5.88 9.40 -6.83
CA SER A 79 5.14 9.99 -5.69
C SER A 79 4.33 11.23 -6.06
N LEU A 80 4.80 12.03 -7.02
CA LEU A 80 4.09 13.22 -7.50
C LEU A 80 2.88 12.84 -8.34
N GLU A 81 3.00 11.82 -9.19
CA GLU A 81 1.90 11.31 -10.02
C GLU A 81 0.84 10.59 -9.16
N VAL A 82 1.25 9.89 -8.10
CA VAL A 82 0.32 9.33 -7.11
C VAL A 82 -0.45 10.45 -6.39
N LYS A 83 0.24 11.52 -5.95
CA LYS A 83 -0.42 12.68 -5.32
C LYS A 83 -1.38 13.37 -6.28
N GLU A 84 -0.99 13.54 -7.53
CA GLU A 84 -1.83 14.14 -8.56
C GLU A 84 -3.07 13.28 -8.86
N MET A 85 -2.92 11.96 -8.97
CA MET A 85 -4.04 11.03 -9.08
C MET A 85 -5.03 11.15 -7.91
N ILE A 86 -4.54 11.17 -6.68
CA ILE A 86 -5.38 11.32 -5.48
C ILE A 86 -6.17 12.62 -5.52
N LEU A 87 -5.53 13.72 -5.93
CA LEU A 87 -6.20 15.02 -6.06
C LEU A 87 -7.23 15.02 -7.19
N ALA A 88 -6.92 14.41 -8.33
CA ALA A 88 -7.79 14.34 -9.50
C ALA A 88 -9.05 13.50 -9.26
N ASN A 89 -8.98 12.51 -8.38
CA ASN A 89 -10.11 11.64 -8.06
C ASN A 89 -10.97 12.15 -6.91
N ARG A 90 -10.69 13.32 -6.32
CA ARG A 90 -11.51 13.86 -5.23
C ARG A 90 -12.94 14.08 -5.67
N ASP A 91 -13.87 13.49 -4.94
CA ASP A 91 -15.28 13.74 -5.10
C ASP A 91 -15.66 15.06 -4.38
N PRO A 92 -16.07 16.12 -5.10
CA PRO A 92 -16.46 17.39 -4.48
C PRO A 92 -17.71 17.27 -3.60
N ASP A 93 -18.56 16.27 -3.86
CA ASP A 93 -19.80 16.03 -3.12
C ASP A 93 -19.59 15.12 -1.90
N ASP A 94 -18.40 14.52 -1.75
CA ASP A 94 -17.99 13.70 -0.59
C ASP A 94 -16.60 14.12 -0.04
N PRO A 95 -16.50 15.27 0.67
CA PRO A 95 -15.24 15.71 1.28
C PRO A 95 -14.70 14.78 2.36
N GLN A 96 -15.57 13.98 3.00
CA GLN A 96 -15.14 13.02 4.02
C GLN A 96 -14.29 11.89 3.42
N SER A 97 -14.48 11.58 2.14
CA SER A 97 -13.68 10.58 1.43
C SER A 97 -12.25 11.01 1.08
N TRP A 98 -11.86 12.27 1.25
CA TRP A 98 -10.58 12.77 0.72
C TRP A 98 -9.35 12.27 1.47
N ALA A 99 -9.49 11.94 2.76
CA ALA A 99 -8.36 11.58 3.61
C ALA A 99 -7.87 10.14 3.37
N ALA A 100 -8.77 9.21 3.11
CA ALA A 100 -8.45 7.80 2.97
C ALA A 100 -7.51 7.51 1.79
N PRO A 101 -7.74 8.02 0.56
CA PRO A 101 -6.81 7.83 -0.56
C PRO A 101 -5.40 8.34 -0.28
N ILE A 102 -5.25 9.46 0.45
CA ILE A 102 -3.93 10.02 0.81
C ILE A 102 -3.12 9.01 1.61
N GLN A 103 -3.76 8.43 2.63
CA GLN A 103 -3.11 7.50 3.53
C GLN A 103 -2.88 6.14 2.84
N GLU A 104 -3.85 5.64 2.09
CA GLU A 104 -3.80 4.33 1.44
C GLU A 104 -2.74 4.27 0.35
N TRP A 105 -2.81 5.21 -0.59
CA TRP A 105 -1.86 5.28 -1.68
C TRP A 105 -0.49 5.72 -1.20
N GLY A 106 -0.41 6.61 -0.20
CA GLY A 106 0.85 7.02 0.41
C GLY A 106 1.60 5.85 1.07
N LEU A 107 0.90 5.06 1.87
CA LEU A 107 1.47 3.89 2.54
C LEU A 107 1.96 2.84 1.53
N ILE A 108 1.10 2.43 0.60
CA ILE A 108 1.47 1.36 -0.34
C ILE A 108 2.54 1.82 -1.33
N TYR A 109 2.55 3.09 -1.72
CA TYR A 109 3.64 3.67 -2.48
C TYR A 109 4.96 3.54 -1.70
N GLY A 110 4.97 3.91 -0.42
CA GLY A 110 6.18 3.80 0.41
C GLY A 110 6.68 2.37 0.58
N LEU A 111 5.77 1.38 0.62
CA LEU A 111 6.12 -0.03 0.79
C LEU A 111 6.57 -0.70 -0.52
N ALA A 112 5.88 -0.42 -1.63
CA ALA A 112 5.98 -1.21 -2.86
C ALA A 112 6.64 -0.47 -4.03
N SER A 113 7.14 0.75 -3.82
CA SER A 113 7.98 1.44 -4.80
C SER A 113 9.38 0.84 -4.84
N ASP A 114 9.99 0.86 -6.01
CA ASP A 114 11.39 0.48 -6.14
C ASP A 114 12.35 1.54 -5.55
N LYS A 115 13.64 1.21 -5.51
CA LYS A 115 14.71 2.09 -5.02
C LYS A 115 14.85 3.42 -5.77
N ASN A 116 14.27 3.52 -6.97
CA ASN A 116 14.30 4.73 -7.79
C ASN A 116 13.01 5.57 -7.63
N GLY A 117 12.07 5.13 -6.78
CA GLY A 117 10.79 5.80 -6.55
C GLY A 117 9.74 5.52 -7.62
N TYR A 118 9.82 4.38 -8.31
CA TYR A 118 8.78 3.95 -9.24
C TYR A 118 7.85 2.93 -8.60
N PHE A 119 6.58 3.27 -8.59
CA PHE A 119 5.50 2.38 -8.19
C PHE A 119 4.95 1.67 -9.42
N HIS A 120 5.50 0.48 -9.68
CA HIS A 120 5.25 -0.29 -10.91
C HIS A 120 3.81 -0.77 -11.01
N LYS A 121 3.29 -0.79 -12.23
CA LYS A 121 1.93 -1.22 -12.57
C LYS A 121 1.60 -2.61 -12.05
N ASP A 122 2.54 -3.54 -12.10
CA ASP A 122 2.36 -4.89 -11.57
C ASP A 122 2.23 -4.89 -10.04
N SER A 123 2.99 -4.04 -9.33
CA SER A 123 2.82 -3.85 -7.88
C SER A 123 1.44 -3.26 -7.56
N VAL A 124 0.96 -2.28 -8.34
CA VAL A 124 -0.40 -1.72 -8.16
C VAL A 124 -1.47 -2.77 -8.45
N ARG A 125 -1.28 -3.58 -9.50
CA ARG A 125 -2.19 -4.69 -9.84
C ARG A 125 -2.25 -5.71 -8.70
N GLY A 126 -1.10 -5.97 -8.08
CA GLY A 126 -0.95 -6.88 -6.96
C GLY A 126 -1.67 -6.45 -5.69
N ILE A 127 -2.07 -5.18 -5.57
CA ILE A 127 -2.89 -4.73 -4.44
C ILE A 127 -4.30 -5.34 -4.52
N TYR A 128 -4.83 -5.55 -5.73
CA TYR A 128 -6.20 -6.02 -5.94
C TYR A 128 -6.34 -7.54 -5.78
N ASP A 129 -5.29 -8.31 -6.09
CA ASP A 129 -5.29 -9.78 -5.92
C ASP A 129 -4.46 -10.26 -4.71
N GLY A 130 -3.75 -9.35 -4.03
CA GLY A 130 -2.97 -9.63 -2.84
C GLY A 130 -1.53 -10.08 -3.10
N SER A 131 -1.12 -10.28 -4.35
CA SER A 131 0.24 -10.76 -4.68
C SER A 131 1.36 -9.81 -4.25
N VAL A 132 1.10 -8.50 -4.19
CA VAL A 132 2.09 -7.52 -3.74
C VAL A 132 2.50 -7.74 -2.28
N PHE A 133 1.57 -8.16 -1.43
CA PHE A 133 1.85 -8.39 -0.01
C PHE A 133 2.68 -9.66 0.21
N VAL A 134 2.45 -10.70 -0.61
CA VAL A 134 3.28 -11.91 -0.60
C VAL A 134 4.72 -11.56 -0.96
N LYS A 135 4.91 -10.78 -2.03
CA LYS A 135 6.23 -10.31 -2.47
C LYS A 135 6.94 -9.49 -1.38
N LEU A 136 6.23 -8.54 -0.75
CA LEU A 136 6.79 -7.71 0.32
C LEU A 136 7.22 -8.55 1.54
N GLU A 137 6.45 -9.58 1.89
CA GLU A 137 6.80 -10.48 2.99
C GLU A 137 8.02 -11.34 2.66
N GLU A 138 8.16 -11.82 1.43
CA GLU A 138 9.35 -12.52 0.96
C GLU A 138 10.60 -11.62 0.99
N GLU A 139 10.48 -10.37 0.54
CA GLU A 139 11.55 -9.37 0.60
C GLU A 139 11.97 -9.06 2.05
N ARG A 140 11.00 -8.95 2.97
CA ARG A 140 11.24 -8.79 4.40
C ARG A 140 11.98 -9.98 5.00
N ALA A 141 11.52 -11.20 4.72
CA ALA A 141 12.12 -12.44 5.22
C ALA A 141 13.55 -12.64 4.69
N SER A 142 13.79 -12.38 3.41
CA SER A 142 15.12 -12.47 2.81
C SER A 142 16.10 -11.45 3.41
N SER A 143 15.64 -10.23 3.67
CA SER A 143 16.44 -9.18 4.32
C SER A 143 16.81 -9.57 5.76
N GLN A 144 15.87 -10.14 6.52
CA GLN A 144 16.15 -10.65 7.87
C GLN A 144 17.15 -11.81 7.86
N SER A 145 17.02 -12.73 6.90
CA SER A 145 17.97 -13.84 6.75
C SER A 145 19.39 -13.34 6.44
N THR A 146 19.50 -12.30 5.61
CA THR A 146 20.78 -11.68 5.22
C THR A 146 21.44 -10.97 6.41
N VAL A 147 20.66 -10.22 7.20
CA VAL A 147 21.14 -9.57 8.43
C VAL A 147 21.57 -10.61 9.47
N CYS A 148 20.79 -11.67 9.68
CA CYS A 148 21.14 -12.71 10.65
C CYS A 148 22.44 -13.44 10.25
N ARG A 149 22.62 -13.71 8.96
CA ARG A 149 23.86 -14.31 8.42
C ARG A 149 25.07 -13.39 8.56
N SER A 150 24.92 -12.08 8.30
CA SER A 150 26.04 -11.12 8.42
C SER A 150 26.46 -10.89 9.88
N LEU A 151 25.50 -10.91 10.82
CA LEU A 151 25.78 -10.85 12.25
C LEU A 151 26.48 -12.12 12.76
N SER A 152 26.04 -13.31 12.33
CA SER A 152 26.71 -14.57 12.67
C SER A 152 28.15 -14.61 12.16
N PHE A 153 28.43 -14.06 10.97
CA PHE A 153 29.79 -13.99 10.43
C PHE A 153 30.68 -13.03 11.22
N ARG A 154 30.14 -11.90 11.70
CA ARG A 154 30.87 -10.91 12.49
C ARG A 154 31.20 -11.36 13.92
N SER A 155 30.41 -12.29 14.49
CA SER A 155 30.67 -12.85 15.83
C SER A 155 31.63 -14.05 15.83
N THR A 156 32.07 -14.51 14.66
CA THR A 156 32.98 -15.68 14.52
C THR A 156 34.40 -15.25 14.11
N VAL A 157 34.75 -13.97 14.28
CA VAL A 157 36.10 -13.41 14.07
C VAL A 157 36.58 -12.76 15.36
#